data_AF-X0S649-F1
#
_entry.id   AF-X0S649-F1
#
_cell.length_a   1.000
_cell.length_b   1.000
_cell.length_c   1.000
_cell.angle_alpha   90.00
_cell.angle_beta   90.00
_cell.angle_gamma   90.00
#
_symmetry.space_group_name_H-M   'P 1'
#
loop_
_entity.id
_entity.type
_entity.pdbx_description
1 polymer ?
#
loop_
_entity_poly.entity_id
_entity_poly.type
_entity_poly.pdbx_seq_one_letter_code
_entity_poly.pdbx_strand_id
1 'polypeptide(L)'
;AVDVLMLNNVNPAFNLPPKSGVKEALEQDNLYVVSFSNFMDETSALADLIFPVAMPLETWDEYGGWQSVNSTLQPAMGRLTRAPHIGDVIQNTVFEKEKPAENYKTYLVARMVAQRKIEDEKGWVQMLQVGGAIDSTVKTGSPERILAPQKITDLLSQSAETSVSGLTFSAIPSIRFFDGRGANKSWLCEIPDPLSRVAWQSPVSMHPDTAKSHNITQEDIIQIESQWGSLEAPVYVNEFVGPGLLAMNIGQGHQAYGRYAENKGVNPIAILPPDANTDSGGPLFSTDQIKIRQTGRTMKLADMYGSRTQHERTFALTVGLTELNQGKKPKRAGLTMEDFPLTLPLPEGYDLKRDFYPPHDHEKYRWAMVVDLDRCIGCGACSAACYAENNIGIVGEDRIIEGREMTWLSIER
;
A
#
# COMPACT_ATOMS: atom_id res chain seq x y z
N ALA A 1 31.89 -17.50 -7.88
CA ALA A 1 31.02 -16.96 -8.94
C ALA A 1 29.65 -17.62 -8.77
N VAL A 2 28.57 -16.89 -9.05
CA VAL A 2 27.21 -17.44 -9.11
C VAL A 2 26.92 -17.65 -10.58
N ASP A 3 26.60 -18.88 -10.99
CA ASP A 3 26.38 -19.21 -12.40
C ASP A 3 24.89 -19.09 -12.80
N VAL A 4 23.98 -19.26 -11.84
CA VAL A 4 22.53 -19.20 -12.05
C VAL A 4 21.86 -18.41 -10.93
N LEU A 5 21.00 -17.46 -11.29
CA LEU A 5 20.16 -16.71 -10.37
C LEU A 5 18.67 -17.01 -10.65
N MET A 6 17.95 -17.45 -9.63
CA MET A 6 16.51 -17.71 -9.72
C MET A 6 15.73 -16.69 -8.89
N LEU A 7 14.81 -15.99 -9.53
CA LEU A 7 13.99 -14.93 -8.93
C LEU A 7 12.52 -15.36 -8.97
N ASN A 8 11.81 -15.28 -7.85
CA ASN A 8 10.39 -15.67 -7.77
C ASN A 8 9.54 -14.50 -7.30
N ASN A 9 8.78 -13.90 -8.22
CA ASN A 9 7.89 -12.77 -7.96
C ASN A 9 8.58 -11.62 -7.18
N VAL A 10 9.82 -11.33 -7.55
CA VAL A 10 10.61 -10.22 -7.02
C VAL A 10 11.13 -9.35 -8.15
N ASN A 11 11.18 -8.05 -7.91
CA ASN A 11 11.59 -7.06 -8.90
C ASN A 11 12.72 -6.15 -8.41
N PRO A 12 13.93 -6.71 -8.15
CA PRO A 12 15.06 -5.94 -7.64
C PRO A 12 15.56 -4.84 -8.61
N ALA A 13 15.36 -4.99 -9.93
CA ALA A 13 15.70 -3.93 -10.90
C ALA A 13 14.87 -2.64 -10.73
N PHE A 14 13.68 -2.76 -10.13
CA PHE A 14 12.81 -1.63 -9.76
C PHE A 14 13.00 -1.21 -8.29
N ASN A 15 13.15 -2.18 -7.38
CA ASN A 15 13.14 -1.95 -5.93
C ASN A 15 14.49 -1.58 -5.33
N LEU A 16 15.59 -1.73 -6.06
CA LEU A 16 16.92 -1.32 -5.59
C LEU A 16 17.37 -0.02 -6.29
N PRO A 17 18.13 0.84 -5.58
CA PRO A 17 18.72 2.03 -6.17
C PRO A 17 19.57 1.70 -7.40
N PRO A 18 19.61 2.55 -8.44
CA PRO A 18 20.39 2.28 -9.65
C PRO A 18 21.87 1.99 -9.37
N LYS A 19 22.46 2.67 -8.38
CA LYS A 19 23.86 2.48 -7.97
C LYS A 19 24.12 1.23 -7.10
N SER A 20 23.11 0.38 -6.89
CA SER A 20 23.28 -0.90 -6.18
C SER A 20 24.08 -1.93 -6.97
N GLY A 21 24.27 -1.72 -8.29
CA GLY A 21 24.93 -2.67 -9.17
C GLY A 21 24.02 -3.82 -9.63
N VAL A 22 22.72 -3.78 -9.29
CA VAL A 22 21.80 -4.90 -9.60
C VAL A 22 21.61 -5.07 -11.10
N LYS A 23 21.44 -3.98 -11.86
CA LYS A 23 21.21 -4.08 -13.31
C LYS A 23 22.46 -4.59 -14.00
N GLU A 24 23.61 -4.03 -13.63
CA GLU A 24 24.91 -4.44 -14.12
C GLU A 24 25.23 -5.90 -13.77
N ALA A 25 24.76 -6.39 -12.62
CA ALA A 25 24.90 -7.79 -12.24
C ALA A 25 23.99 -8.72 -13.05
N LEU A 26 22.75 -8.30 -13.32
CA LEU A 26 21.79 -9.08 -14.13
C LEU A 26 22.18 -9.13 -15.61
N GLU A 27 22.91 -8.13 -16.12
CA GLU A 27 23.38 -8.05 -17.51
C GLU A 27 24.72 -8.78 -17.76
N GLN A 28 25.31 -9.44 -16.76
CA GLN A 28 26.58 -10.15 -16.95
C GLN A 28 26.41 -11.43 -17.79
N ASP A 29 27.19 -11.56 -18.87
CA ASP A 29 27.15 -12.72 -19.79
C ASP A 29 27.37 -14.09 -19.11
N ASN A 30 28.00 -14.12 -17.93
CA ASN A 30 28.30 -15.35 -17.19
C ASN A 30 27.23 -15.71 -16.14
N LEU A 31 26.18 -14.90 -15.98
CA LEU A 31 25.10 -15.15 -15.05
C LEU A 31 23.85 -15.55 -15.84
N TYR A 32 23.33 -16.76 -15.61
CA TYR A 32 22.06 -17.17 -16.21
C TYR A 32 20.89 -16.82 -15.28
N VAL A 33 20.05 -15.88 -15.69
CA VAL A 33 18.94 -15.35 -14.90
C VAL A 33 17.62 -16.03 -15.27
N VAL A 34 16.98 -16.66 -14.29
CA VAL A 34 15.66 -17.28 -14.43
C VAL A 34 14.65 -16.48 -13.60
N SER A 35 13.66 -15.89 -14.26
CA SER A 35 12.56 -15.18 -13.61
C SER A 35 11.29 -16.03 -13.60
N PHE A 36 10.84 -16.41 -12.40
CA PHE A 36 9.50 -16.94 -12.15
C PHE A 36 8.58 -15.77 -11.81
N SER A 37 7.73 -15.37 -12.75
CA SER A 37 6.85 -14.22 -12.55
C SER A 37 5.45 -14.44 -13.10
N ASN A 38 4.47 -13.78 -12.48
CA ASN A 38 3.11 -13.68 -12.98
C ASN A 38 2.94 -12.59 -14.06
N PHE A 39 3.84 -11.61 -14.13
CA PHE A 39 3.77 -10.48 -15.03
C PHE A 39 5.15 -10.10 -15.58
N MET A 40 5.19 -9.50 -16.77
CA MET A 40 6.44 -8.94 -17.30
C MET A 40 6.78 -7.64 -16.57
N ASP A 41 7.72 -7.70 -15.63
CA ASP A 41 8.29 -6.55 -14.91
C ASP A 41 9.71 -6.22 -15.38
N GLU A 42 10.32 -5.19 -14.81
CA GLU A 42 11.67 -4.72 -15.19
C GLU A 42 12.73 -5.79 -15.02
N THR A 43 12.65 -6.59 -13.96
CA THR A 43 13.60 -7.67 -13.69
C THR A 43 13.39 -8.83 -14.67
N SER A 44 12.13 -9.19 -14.94
CA SER A 44 11.80 -10.25 -15.90
C SER A 44 12.22 -9.88 -17.31
N ALA A 45 12.15 -8.60 -17.68
CA ALA A 45 12.64 -8.10 -18.98
C ALA A 45 14.15 -8.24 -19.15
N LEU A 46 14.91 -8.34 -18.05
CA LEU A 46 16.37 -8.56 -18.04
C LEU A 46 16.75 -10.05 -17.89
N ALA A 47 15.79 -10.96 -17.75
CA ALA A 47 16.08 -12.38 -17.52
C ALA A 47 16.31 -13.16 -18.83
N ASP A 48 17.23 -14.12 -18.81
CA ASP A 48 17.47 -15.04 -19.95
C ASP A 48 16.31 -16.02 -20.16
N LEU A 49 15.71 -16.48 -19.05
CA LEU A 49 14.56 -17.37 -19.07
C LEU A 49 13.44 -16.80 -18.20
N ILE A 50 12.33 -16.50 -18.85
CA ILE A 50 11.11 -16.08 -18.18
C ILE A 50 10.18 -17.28 -18.09
N PHE A 51 9.92 -17.73 -16.88
CA PHE A 51 9.05 -18.83 -16.57
C PHE A 51 7.73 -18.31 -15.97
N PRO A 52 6.62 -18.31 -16.72
CA PRO A 52 5.34 -17.84 -16.19
C PRO A 52 4.84 -18.80 -15.10
N VAL A 53 4.49 -18.26 -13.93
CA VAL A 53 3.90 -19.03 -12.82
C VAL A 53 2.43 -18.67 -12.61
N ALA A 54 1.67 -19.62 -12.08
CA ALA A 54 0.25 -19.43 -11.80
C ALA A 54 0.01 -18.37 -10.71
N MET A 55 -1.13 -17.68 -10.78
CA MET A 55 -1.51 -16.66 -9.80
C MET A 55 -1.93 -17.29 -8.46
N PRO A 56 -1.83 -16.57 -7.33
CA PRO A 56 -2.19 -17.11 -6.02
C PRO A 56 -3.58 -17.77 -5.93
N LEU A 57 -4.58 -17.23 -6.64
CA LEU A 57 -5.95 -17.76 -6.64
C LEU A 57 -6.12 -19.05 -7.48
N GLU A 58 -5.09 -19.47 -8.20
CA GLU A 58 -5.05 -20.68 -9.05
C GLU A 58 -4.22 -21.81 -8.41
N THR A 59 -3.61 -21.56 -7.24
CA THR A 59 -2.57 -22.39 -6.64
C THR A 59 -2.92 -22.87 -5.25
N TRP A 60 -2.40 -24.06 -4.89
CA TRP A 60 -2.36 -24.52 -3.50
C TRP A 60 -1.05 -24.08 -2.87
N ASP A 61 -1.10 -23.39 -1.73
CA ASP A 61 0.09 -23.02 -0.99
C ASP A 61 -0.16 -22.96 0.53
N GLU A 62 0.88 -22.71 1.30
CA GLU A 62 0.82 -22.45 2.74
C GLU A 62 1.23 -21.01 3.04
N TYR A 63 0.45 -20.33 3.89
CA TYR A 63 0.78 -18.99 4.36
C TYR A 63 0.87 -18.96 5.88
N GLY A 64 1.98 -18.42 6.39
CA GLY A 64 2.22 -18.22 7.82
C GLY A 64 2.19 -16.73 8.17
N GLY A 65 1.51 -16.38 9.26
CA GLY A 65 1.54 -15.03 9.82
C GLY A 65 2.67 -14.81 10.83
N TRP A 66 2.69 -13.63 11.45
CA TRP A 66 3.52 -13.34 12.64
C TRP A 66 3.10 -14.15 13.87
N GLN A 67 1.83 -14.57 13.91
CA GLN A 67 1.29 -15.51 14.89
C GLN A 67 1.40 -16.94 14.33
N SER A 68 1.28 -17.94 15.21
CA SER A 68 1.24 -19.38 14.90
C SER A 68 -0.03 -19.81 14.13
N VAL A 69 -0.46 -19.00 13.17
CA VAL A 69 -1.53 -19.30 12.23
C VAL A 69 -0.87 -19.87 10.99
N ASN A 70 -1.08 -21.16 10.74
CA ASN A 70 -0.77 -21.78 9.47
C ASN A 70 -2.08 -21.82 8.68
N SER A 71 -2.19 -20.98 7.65
CA SER A 71 -3.30 -21.03 6.71
C SER A 71 -2.83 -21.66 5.40
N THR A 72 -3.80 -22.03 4.59
CA THR A 72 -3.54 -22.59 3.27
C THR A 72 -4.20 -21.72 2.24
N LEU A 73 -3.45 -21.42 1.19
CA LEU A 73 -3.97 -20.80 0.00
C LEU A 73 -4.73 -21.86 -0.78
N GLN A 74 -6.04 -21.70 -0.88
CA GLN A 74 -6.93 -22.57 -1.64
C GLN A 74 -7.20 -21.92 -3.00
N PRO A 75 -7.08 -22.66 -4.12
CA PRO A 75 -7.47 -22.12 -5.41
C PRO A 75 -8.97 -21.82 -5.40
N ALA A 76 -9.32 -20.54 -5.58
CA ALA A 76 -10.71 -20.09 -5.67
C ALA A 76 -11.29 -20.26 -7.09
N MET A 77 -10.42 -20.53 -8.06
CA MET A 77 -10.78 -20.72 -9.45
C MET A 77 -9.91 -21.76 -10.15
N GLY A 78 -10.38 -22.27 -11.29
CA GLY A 78 -9.56 -23.07 -12.19
C GLY A 78 -8.46 -22.23 -12.86
N ARG A 79 -7.52 -22.91 -13.52
CA ARG A 79 -6.40 -22.25 -14.23
C ARG A 79 -6.92 -21.49 -15.45
N LEU A 80 -6.64 -20.19 -15.52
CA LEU A 80 -6.87 -19.34 -16.69
C LEU A 80 -5.80 -19.54 -17.76
N THR A 81 -4.59 -19.89 -17.35
CA THR A 81 -3.45 -20.09 -18.24
C THR A 81 -2.85 -21.50 -18.08
N ARG A 82 -1.86 -21.83 -18.93
CA ARG A 82 -1.08 -23.06 -18.80
C ARG A 82 0.11 -22.90 -17.83
N ALA A 83 0.22 -21.76 -17.14
CA ALA A 83 1.29 -21.53 -16.17
C ALA A 83 1.19 -22.56 -15.04
N PRO A 84 2.29 -23.27 -14.72
CA PRO A 84 2.29 -24.24 -13.63
C PRO A 84 2.52 -23.55 -12.28
N HIS A 85 2.36 -24.34 -11.21
CA HIS A 85 2.82 -23.96 -9.88
C HIS A 85 4.37 -24.01 -9.83
N ILE A 86 5.03 -23.02 -9.22
CA ILE A 86 6.50 -23.03 -9.10
C ILE A 86 7.03 -24.29 -8.41
N GLY A 87 6.34 -24.74 -7.34
CA GLY A 87 6.67 -25.98 -6.65
C GLY A 87 6.52 -27.25 -7.51
N ASP A 88 5.64 -27.26 -8.52
CA ASP A 88 5.60 -28.36 -9.50
C ASP A 88 6.81 -28.28 -10.43
N VAL A 89 7.19 -27.07 -10.86
CA VAL A 89 8.38 -26.86 -11.71
C VAL A 89 9.64 -27.33 -10.99
N ILE A 90 9.84 -26.94 -9.73
CA ILE A 90 11.00 -27.34 -8.93
C ILE A 90 11.04 -28.87 -8.76
N GLN A 91 9.91 -29.51 -8.42
CA GLN A 91 9.85 -30.97 -8.28
C GLN A 91 10.17 -31.70 -9.59
N ASN A 92 9.69 -31.18 -10.72
CA ASN A 92 9.91 -31.80 -12.02
C ASN A 92 11.32 -31.57 -12.58
N THR A 93 12.00 -30.49 -12.19
CA THR A 93 13.32 -30.11 -12.71
C THR A 93 14.47 -30.55 -11.80
N VAL A 94 14.39 -30.24 -10.50
CA VAL A 94 15.47 -30.53 -9.53
C VAL A 94 15.42 -31.99 -9.09
N PHE A 95 14.22 -32.55 -8.95
CA PHE A 95 13.99 -33.89 -8.39
C PHE A 95 13.50 -34.89 -9.45
N GLU A 96 13.90 -34.71 -10.72
CA GLU A 96 13.41 -35.50 -11.87
C GLU A 96 13.43 -37.02 -11.62
N LYS A 97 14.51 -37.52 -10.99
CA LYS A 97 14.72 -38.96 -10.73
C LYS A 97 13.94 -39.49 -9.53
N GLU A 98 13.69 -38.64 -8.53
CA GLU A 98 13.04 -39.03 -7.27
C GLU A 98 12.20 -37.86 -6.76
N LYS A 99 11.00 -37.72 -7.32
CA LYS A 99 10.09 -36.62 -6.96
C LYS A 99 9.58 -36.81 -5.53
N PRO A 100 9.61 -35.77 -4.68
CA PRO A 100 9.09 -35.84 -3.30
C PRO A 100 7.60 -36.20 -3.24
N ALA A 101 6.83 -35.79 -4.25
CA ALA A 101 5.42 -36.12 -4.39
C ALA A 101 5.00 -36.05 -5.87
N GLU A 102 3.76 -36.45 -6.18
CA GLU A 102 3.21 -36.40 -7.53
C GLU A 102 3.06 -34.96 -8.05
N ASN A 103 2.62 -34.05 -7.16
CA ASN A 103 2.46 -32.62 -7.40
C ASN A 103 2.58 -31.82 -6.10
N TYR A 104 2.65 -30.50 -6.20
CA TYR A 104 2.88 -29.61 -5.06
C TYR A 104 1.77 -29.69 -4.00
N LYS A 105 0.51 -29.90 -4.39
CA LYS A 105 -0.58 -30.12 -3.42
C LYS A 105 -0.31 -31.35 -2.56
N THR A 106 0.05 -32.48 -3.18
CA THR A 106 0.36 -33.71 -2.44
C THR A 106 1.60 -33.55 -1.56
N TYR A 107 2.61 -32.83 -2.04
CA TYR A 107 3.78 -32.47 -1.24
C TYR A 107 3.39 -31.65 -0.01
N LEU A 108 2.52 -30.65 -0.19
CA LEU A 108 2.07 -29.77 0.89
C LEU A 108 1.37 -30.55 2.00
N VAL A 109 0.41 -31.42 1.65
CA VAL A 109 -0.29 -32.27 2.62
C VAL A 109 0.70 -33.19 3.36
N ALA A 110 1.59 -33.86 2.64
CA ALA A 110 2.58 -34.74 3.24
C ALA A 110 3.53 -33.99 4.20
N ARG A 111 3.98 -32.79 3.81
CA ARG A 111 4.81 -31.92 4.65
C ARG A 111 4.07 -31.51 5.92
N MET A 112 2.79 -31.16 5.84
CA MET A 112 2.01 -30.76 7.01
C MET A 112 1.77 -31.91 7.98
N VAL A 113 1.52 -33.13 7.48
CA VAL A 113 1.46 -34.35 8.31
C VAL A 113 2.80 -34.59 9.00
N ALA A 114 3.93 -34.50 8.27
CA ALA A 114 5.26 -34.68 8.83
C ALA A 114 5.60 -33.64 9.92
N GLN A 115 5.10 -32.41 9.76
CA GLN A 115 5.24 -31.33 10.75
C GLN A 115 4.22 -31.42 11.90
N ARG A 116 3.34 -32.43 11.92
CA ARG A 116 2.27 -32.62 12.90
C ARG A 116 1.31 -31.42 12.99
N LYS A 117 1.16 -30.67 11.89
CA LYS A 117 0.18 -29.58 11.76
C LYS A 117 -1.22 -30.12 11.49
N ILE A 118 -1.29 -31.27 10.84
CA ILE A 118 -2.50 -32.06 10.60
C ILE A 118 -2.18 -33.53 10.89
N GLU A 119 -3.18 -34.33 11.25
CA GLU A 119 -3.02 -35.76 11.49
C GLU A 119 -3.08 -36.56 10.18
N ASP A 120 -4.04 -36.21 9.31
CA ASP A 120 -4.36 -36.92 8.09
C ASP A 120 -5.07 -36.00 7.08
N GLU A 121 -5.57 -36.57 5.98
CA GLU A 121 -6.35 -35.85 4.96
C GLU A 121 -7.66 -35.29 5.51
N LYS A 122 -8.27 -35.92 6.53
CA LYS A 122 -9.47 -35.38 7.17
C LYS A 122 -9.13 -34.10 7.95
N GLY A 123 -8.00 -34.09 8.66
CA GLY A 123 -7.46 -32.91 9.32
C GLY A 123 -7.16 -31.79 8.32
N TRP A 124 -6.65 -32.11 7.13
CA TRP A 124 -6.49 -31.15 6.04
C TRP A 124 -7.82 -30.51 5.64
N VAL A 125 -8.86 -31.31 5.34
CA VAL A 125 -10.19 -30.80 4.96
C VAL A 125 -10.79 -29.92 6.06
N GLN A 126 -10.66 -30.31 7.33
CA GLN A 126 -11.13 -29.49 8.45
C GLN A 126 -10.40 -28.15 8.51
N MET A 127 -9.08 -28.16 8.34
CA MET A 127 -8.28 -26.93 8.30
C MET A 127 -8.72 -26.00 7.15
N LEU A 128 -9.03 -26.56 5.97
CA LEU A 128 -9.56 -25.79 4.85
C LEU A 128 -10.91 -25.12 5.18
N GLN A 129 -11.80 -25.84 5.86
CA GLN A 129 -13.13 -25.34 6.22
C GLN A 129 -13.10 -24.15 7.18
N VAL A 130 -12.15 -24.15 8.12
CA VAL A 130 -11.98 -23.06 9.10
C VAL A 130 -11.02 -21.96 8.64
N GLY A 131 -10.38 -22.13 7.48
CA GLY A 131 -9.47 -21.15 6.89
C GLY A 131 -8.03 -21.18 7.44
N GLY A 132 -7.64 -22.23 8.16
CA GLY A 132 -6.30 -22.41 8.72
C GLY A 132 -6.29 -23.05 10.11
N ALA A 133 -5.13 -23.53 10.53
CA ALA A 133 -4.90 -24.04 11.87
C ALA A 133 -4.30 -22.92 12.73
N ILE A 134 -5.01 -22.55 13.80
CA ILE A 134 -4.46 -21.70 14.86
C ILE A 134 -3.84 -22.64 15.88
N ASP A 135 -2.51 -22.74 15.89
CA ASP A 135 -1.83 -23.45 16.97
C ASP A 135 -1.74 -22.53 18.19
N SER A 136 -2.77 -22.58 19.04
CA SER A 136 -2.82 -21.85 20.30
C SER A 136 -1.81 -22.35 21.35
N THR A 137 -1.15 -23.49 21.09
CA THR A 137 -0.17 -24.11 22.00
C THR A 137 1.27 -23.71 21.71
N VAL A 138 1.55 -23.23 20.48
CA VAL A 138 2.81 -22.58 20.16
C VAL A 138 2.84 -21.23 20.87
N LYS A 139 3.37 -21.22 22.09
CA LYS A 139 3.91 -20.01 22.68
C LYS A 139 4.95 -19.49 21.69
N THR A 140 4.66 -18.38 21.03
CA THR A 140 5.70 -17.55 20.42
C THR A 140 6.58 -17.06 21.56
N GLY A 141 7.52 -17.89 21.98
CA GLY A 141 8.59 -17.48 22.84
C GLY A 141 9.40 -16.48 22.04
N SER A 142 9.07 -15.20 22.17
CA SER A 142 10.04 -14.16 21.89
C SER A 142 11.28 -14.57 22.67
N PRO A 143 12.46 -14.73 22.04
CA PRO A 143 13.67 -14.95 22.81
C PRO A 143 13.70 -13.87 23.90
N GLU A 144 13.92 -14.24 25.17
CA GLU A 144 14.05 -13.27 26.25
C GLU A 144 15.15 -12.30 25.84
N ARG A 145 14.74 -11.13 25.33
CA ARG A 145 15.67 -10.08 24.98
C ARG A 145 16.11 -9.48 26.30
N ILE A 146 17.25 -9.94 26.80
CA ILE A 146 17.93 -9.31 27.93
C ILE A 146 18.33 -7.91 27.45
N LEU A 147 17.50 -6.93 27.76
CA LEU A 147 17.78 -5.53 27.51
C LEU A 147 18.96 -5.15 28.40
N ALA A 148 20.15 -5.04 27.82
CA ALA A 148 21.32 -4.49 28.49
C ALA A 148 21.18 -2.96 28.54
N PRO A 149 20.88 -2.34 29.70
CA PRO A 149 20.57 -0.91 29.76
C PRO A 149 21.73 -0.04 29.25
N GLN A 150 22.97 -0.51 29.44
CA GLN A 150 24.18 0.13 28.91
C GLN A 150 24.16 0.21 27.38
N LYS A 151 23.78 -0.87 26.68
CA LYS A 151 23.64 -0.84 25.21
C LYS A 151 22.55 0.11 24.74
N ILE A 152 21.47 0.25 25.51
CA ILE A 152 20.40 1.22 25.22
C ILE A 152 20.92 2.64 25.38
N THR A 153 21.63 2.94 26.47
CA THR A 153 22.26 4.26 26.68
C THR A 153 23.27 4.55 25.58
N ASP A 154 24.11 3.58 25.20
CA ASP A 154 25.08 3.73 24.11
C ASP A 154 24.36 4.04 22.78
N LEU A 155 23.30 3.30 22.43
CA LEU A 155 22.45 3.55 21.25
C LEU A 155 21.77 4.91 21.29
N LEU A 156 21.20 5.31 22.43
CA LEU A 156 20.55 6.61 22.59
C LEU A 156 21.56 7.77 22.60
N SER A 157 22.81 7.51 23.00
CA SER A 157 23.90 8.47 22.97
C SER A 157 24.57 8.60 21.60
N GLN A 158 24.39 7.62 20.71
CA GLN A 158 24.68 7.70 19.27
C GLN A 158 23.64 8.55 18.51
N SER A 159 22.94 9.46 19.20
CA SER A 159 22.07 10.44 18.57
C SER A 159 22.90 11.22 17.55
N ALA A 160 22.66 10.97 16.26
CA ALA A 160 23.37 11.63 15.17
C ALA A 160 23.26 13.14 15.38
N GLU A 161 24.40 13.83 15.33
CA GLU A 161 24.46 15.29 15.41
C GLU A 161 23.44 15.87 14.44
N THR A 162 22.43 16.54 15.00
CA THR A 162 21.26 17.04 14.28
C THR A 162 21.62 18.38 13.62
N SER A 163 22.59 18.37 12.72
CA SER A 163 22.97 19.55 11.95
C SER A 163 23.16 19.23 10.47
N VAL A 164 22.18 18.51 9.91
CA VAL A 164 22.04 18.52 8.45
C VAL A 164 21.52 19.90 8.04
N SER A 165 22.44 20.81 7.73
CA SER A 165 22.09 22.06 7.05
C SER A 165 21.75 21.72 5.59
N GLY A 166 20.48 21.52 5.28
CA GLY A 166 20.05 21.20 3.93
C GLY A 166 18.65 20.64 3.85
N LEU A 167 18.18 20.46 2.61
CA LEU A 167 16.94 19.77 2.34
C LEU A 167 17.15 18.26 2.46
N THR A 168 16.15 17.56 2.98
CA THR A 168 16.13 16.12 3.16
C THR A 168 15.03 15.51 2.31
N PHE A 169 15.25 14.31 1.78
CA PHE A 169 14.26 13.54 1.04
C PHE A 169 13.96 12.23 1.76
N SER A 170 12.69 11.83 1.78
CA SER A 170 12.25 10.53 2.28
C SER A 170 11.26 9.85 1.34
N ALA A 171 11.56 8.60 1.03
CA ALA A 171 10.73 7.69 0.26
C ALA A 171 9.86 6.85 1.22
N ILE A 172 8.54 6.93 1.09
CA ILE A 172 7.60 6.32 2.07
C ILE A 172 6.83 5.17 1.40
N PRO A 173 6.71 4.00 2.04
CA PRO A 173 5.84 2.93 1.55
C PRO A 173 4.40 3.42 1.33
N SER A 174 3.89 3.26 0.10
CA SER A 174 2.51 3.58 -0.19
C SER A 174 1.58 2.52 0.40
N ILE A 175 0.47 2.92 1.01
CA ILE A 175 -0.58 1.95 1.38
C ILE A 175 -1.24 1.30 0.14
N ARG A 176 -1.22 1.98 -1.01
CA ARG A 176 -1.80 1.48 -2.27
C ARG A 176 -0.85 0.49 -2.94
N PHE A 177 0.43 0.83 -3.01
CA PHE A 177 1.38 0.09 -3.86
C PHE A 177 2.43 -0.70 -3.08
N PHE A 178 2.61 -0.42 -1.79
CA PHE A 178 3.66 -0.96 -0.93
C PHE A 178 5.05 -0.80 -1.57
N ASP A 179 5.57 -1.85 -2.19
CA ASP A 179 6.86 -1.94 -2.89
C ASP A 179 6.70 -2.00 -4.42
N GLY A 180 5.57 -1.53 -4.96
CA GLY A 180 5.26 -1.55 -6.39
C GLY A 180 4.54 -2.80 -6.88
N ARG A 181 4.44 -3.88 -6.08
CA ARG A 181 3.71 -5.09 -6.49
C ARG A 181 2.22 -4.85 -6.81
N GLY A 182 1.66 -3.75 -6.30
CA GLY A 182 0.27 -3.32 -6.56
C GLY A 182 0.10 -2.36 -7.74
N ALA A 183 1.19 -1.88 -8.37
CA ALA A 183 1.15 -0.78 -9.34
C ALA A 183 0.34 -1.09 -10.62
N ASN A 184 0.23 -2.36 -10.99
CA ASN A 184 -0.53 -2.78 -12.17
C ASN A 184 -2.02 -3.05 -11.88
N LYS A 185 -2.47 -2.84 -10.63
CA LYS A 185 -3.87 -3.02 -10.22
C LYS A 185 -4.62 -1.71 -10.42
N SER A 186 -5.45 -1.65 -11.44
CA SER A 186 -6.14 -0.40 -11.84
C SER A 186 -6.94 0.25 -10.72
N TRP A 187 -7.59 -0.52 -9.84
CA TRP A 187 -8.30 0.05 -8.69
C TRP A 187 -7.37 0.79 -7.72
N LEU A 188 -6.14 0.31 -7.53
CA LEU A 188 -5.17 0.99 -6.65
C LEU A 188 -4.59 2.24 -7.32
N CYS A 189 -4.57 2.31 -8.65
CA CYS A 189 -4.23 3.52 -9.39
C CYS A 189 -5.36 4.57 -9.33
N GLU A 190 -6.60 4.11 -9.49
CA GLU A 190 -7.82 4.93 -9.53
C GLU A 190 -8.20 5.48 -8.16
N ILE A 191 -8.13 4.66 -7.11
CA ILE A 191 -8.41 5.08 -5.73
C ILE A 191 -7.31 6.04 -5.30
N PRO A 192 -7.64 7.26 -4.89
CA PRO A 192 -6.65 8.28 -4.60
C PRO A 192 -5.87 7.97 -3.31
N ASP A 193 -4.66 8.53 -3.22
CA ASP A 193 -3.86 8.44 -2.00
C ASP A 193 -4.60 9.01 -0.77
N PRO A 194 -4.57 8.35 0.40
CA PRO A 194 -5.34 8.80 1.57
C PRO A 194 -5.02 10.19 2.12
N LEU A 195 -3.83 10.72 1.85
CA LEU A 195 -3.41 12.03 2.36
C LEU A 195 -3.51 13.10 1.29
N SER A 196 -2.96 12.84 0.10
CA SER A 196 -2.92 13.83 -0.99
C SER A 196 -4.18 13.83 -1.84
N ARG A 197 -5.01 12.78 -1.77
CA ARG A 197 -6.15 12.53 -2.65
C ARG A 197 -5.82 12.53 -4.15
N VAL A 198 -4.54 12.36 -4.51
CA VAL A 198 -4.09 12.26 -5.89
C VAL A 198 -4.17 10.81 -6.38
N ALA A 199 -4.87 10.60 -7.49
CA ALA A 199 -4.94 9.34 -8.22
C ALA A 199 -3.88 9.28 -9.33
N TRP A 200 -3.49 8.07 -9.76
CA TRP A 200 -2.57 7.79 -10.90
C TRP A 200 -1.13 8.32 -10.85
N GLN A 201 -0.87 9.43 -10.17
CA GLN A 201 0.41 10.13 -10.12
C GLN A 201 1.08 9.96 -8.74
N SER A 202 2.37 10.25 -8.68
CA SER A 202 3.21 10.18 -7.47
C SER A 202 3.87 11.54 -7.19
N PRO A 203 3.12 12.53 -6.67
CA PRO A 203 3.70 13.84 -6.39
C PRO A 203 4.64 13.80 -5.19
N VAL A 204 5.57 14.75 -5.15
CA VAL A 204 6.41 15.00 -3.97
C VAL A 204 5.70 15.99 -3.04
N SER A 205 5.50 15.57 -1.80
CA SER A 205 4.96 16.41 -0.74
C SER A 205 5.99 17.43 -0.27
N MET A 206 5.60 18.70 -0.21
CA MET A 206 6.45 19.81 0.21
C MET A 206 5.71 20.78 1.12
N HIS A 207 6.36 21.20 2.22
CA HIS A 207 5.77 22.18 3.13
C HIS A 207 5.61 23.57 2.46
N PRO A 208 4.53 24.33 2.72
CA PRO A 208 4.33 25.67 2.16
C PRO A 208 5.51 26.62 2.35
N ASP A 209 6.15 26.61 3.52
CA ASP A 209 7.33 27.46 3.79
C ASP A 209 8.53 27.10 2.91
N THR A 210 8.75 25.80 2.67
CA THR A 210 9.81 25.31 1.78
C THR A 210 9.49 25.64 0.34
N ALA A 211 8.24 25.48 -0.09
CA ALA A 211 7.80 25.86 -1.42
C ALA A 211 8.03 27.36 -1.66
N LYS A 212 7.63 28.21 -0.71
CA LYS A 212 7.79 29.67 -0.77
C LYS A 212 9.26 30.10 -0.78
N SER A 213 10.13 29.48 0.03
CA SER A 213 11.56 29.82 0.05
C SER A 213 12.28 29.47 -1.26
N HIS A 214 11.72 28.55 -2.04
CA HIS A 214 12.25 28.10 -3.32
C HIS A 214 11.44 28.60 -4.54
N ASN A 215 10.47 29.52 -4.35
CA ASN A 215 9.56 30.02 -5.40
C ASN A 215 8.81 28.91 -6.16
N ILE A 216 8.51 27.79 -5.49
CA ILE A 216 7.78 26.65 -6.03
C ILE A 216 6.31 26.77 -5.66
N THR A 217 5.44 26.40 -6.59
CA THR A 217 3.99 26.36 -6.42
C THR A 217 3.45 24.94 -6.57
N GLN A 218 2.19 24.75 -6.18
CA GLN A 218 1.44 23.51 -6.41
C GLN A 218 1.48 23.15 -7.91
N GLU A 219 1.63 21.87 -8.24
CA GLU A 219 1.69 21.35 -9.62
C GLU A 219 2.97 21.67 -10.43
N ASP A 220 3.91 22.42 -9.88
CA ASP A 220 5.22 22.61 -10.52
C ASP A 220 5.98 21.29 -10.59
N ILE A 221 6.64 21.02 -11.72
CA ILE A 221 7.58 19.91 -11.86
C ILE A 221 8.96 20.40 -11.44
N ILE A 222 9.53 19.75 -10.42
CA ILE A 222 10.87 20.04 -9.94
C ILE A 222 11.81 18.87 -10.21
N GLN A 223 13.08 19.18 -10.45
CA GLN A 223 14.16 18.20 -10.45
C GLN A 223 14.75 18.12 -9.05
N ILE A 224 14.81 16.92 -8.49
CA ILE A 224 15.41 16.61 -7.21
C ILE A 224 16.70 15.84 -7.48
N GLU A 225 17.83 16.38 -7.02
CA GLU A 225 19.16 15.80 -7.19
C GLU A 225 19.72 15.38 -5.83
N SER A 226 20.23 14.15 -5.73
CA SER A 226 21.06 13.67 -4.63
C SER A 226 22.44 13.27 -5.17
N GLN A 227 23.35 12.85 -4.28
CA GLN A 227 24.62 12.25 -4.71
C GLN A 227 24.45 10.91 -5.47
N TRP A 228 23.27 10.30 -5.37
CA TRP A 228 22.98 8.98 -5.93
C TRP A 228 22.28 9.03 -7.29
N GLY A 229 21.54 10.10 -7.57
CA GLY A 229 20.86 10.27 -8.85
C GLY A 229 20.02 11.54 -8.90
N SER A 230 19.17 11.63 -9.92
CA SER A 230 18.18 12.70 -10.04
C SER A 230 16.85 12.15 -10.52
N LEU A 231 15.75 12.77 -10.08
CA LEU A 231 14.40 12.50 -10.60
C LEU A 231 13.63 13.81 -10.80
N GLU A 232 12.58 13.75 -11.60
CA GLU A 232 11.65 14.86 -11.78
C GLU A 232 10.26 14.43 -11.29
N ALA A 233 9.60 15.24 -10.47
CA ALA A 233 8.27 14.93 -9.96
C ALA A 233 7.42 16.20 -9.78
N PRO A 234 6.08 16.11 -9.95
CA PRO A 234 5.19 17.23 -9.65
C PRO A 234 5.10 17.46 -8.14
N VAL A 235 5.00 18.72 -7.72
CA VAL A 235 4.92 19.11 -6.31
C VAL A 235 3.48 19.14 -5.84
N TYR A 236 3.24 18.54 -4.68
CA TYR A 236 2.00 18.65 -3.91
C TYR A 236 2.29 19.40 -2.60
N VAL A 237 1.99 20.69 -2.56
CA VAL A 237 2.22 21.57 -1.41
C VAL A 237 1.20 21.27 -0.31
N ASN A 238 1.66 20.89 0.88
CA ASN A 238 0.82 20.51 2.01
C ASN A 238 1.56 20.60 3.37
N GLU A 239 0.81 20.62 4.46
CA GLU A 239 1.34 20.69 5.84
C GLU A 239 1.54 19.30 6.48
N PHE A 240 1.47 18.22 5.70
CA PHE A 240 1.69 16.84 6.20
C PHE A 240 3.18 16.51 6.38
N VAL A 241 4.06 17.30 5.78
CA VAL A 241 5.52 17.17 5.89
C VAL A 241 6.12 18.38 6.60
N GLY A 242 7.15 18.17 7.40
CA GLY A 242 7.85 19.27 8.09
C GLY A 242 8.64 20.17 7.12
N PRO A 243 8.87 21.44 7.46
CA PRO A 243 9.74 22.33 6.69
C PRO A 243 11.12 21.70 6.44
N GLY A 244 11.61 21.77 5.20
CA GLY A 244 12.91 21.21 4.78
C GLY A 244 12.90 19.72 4.42
N LEU A 245 11.78 19.02 4.63
CA LEU A 245 11.59 17.62 4.23
C LEU A 245 10.73 17.54 2.96
N LEU A 246 11.22 16.80 1.98
CA LEU A 246 10.45 16.34 0.83
C LEU A 246 10.10 14.87 1.02
N ALA A 247 8.83 14.52 0.88
CA ALA A 247 8.38 13.13 1.02
C ALA A 247 7.66 12.64 -0.23
N MET A 248 7.92 11.41 -0.66
CA MET A 248 7.31 10.84 -1.85
C MET A 248 7.02 9.35 -1.65
N ASN A 249 5.86 8.91 -2.10
CA ASN A 249 5.46 7.51 -2.00
C ASN A 249 6.26 6.63 -2.98
N ILE A 250 6.71 5.45 -2.54
CA ILE A 250 7.25 4.40 -3.41
C ILE A 250 6.12 3.55 -4.03
N GLY A 251 6.48 2.79 -5.07
CA GLY A 251 5.61 1.79 -5.69
C GLY A 251 4.96 2.23 -7.00
N GLN A 252 5.34 3.38 -7.55
CA GLN A 252 5.09 3.76 -8.95
C GLN A 252 6.42 4.08 -9.65
N GLY A 253 6.37 4.42 -10.94
CA GLY A 253 7.54 4.69 -11.78
C GLY A 253 8.09 3.43 -12.46
N HIS A 254 7.23 2.46 -12.73
CA HIS A 254 7.60 1.27 -13.48
C HIS A 254 7.87 1.62 -14.95
N GLN A 255 8.90 1.02 -15.53
CA GLN A 255 9.22 1.04 -16.96
C GLN A 255 8.59 -0.14 -17.71
N ALA A 256 8.14 -1.16 -16.97
CA ALA A 256 7.40 -2.30 -17.49
C ALA A 256 6.16 -2.54 -16.60
N TYR A 257 5.72 -3.79 -16.42
CA TYR A 257 4.64 -4.17 -15.51
C TYR A 257 3.21 -3.85 -15.99
N GLY A 258 3.04 -3.75 -17.32
CA GLY A 258 1.75 -3.68 -17.99
C GLY A 258 1.13 -2.28 -18.02
N ARG A 259 0.00 -2.15 -18.74
CA ARG A 259 -0.56 -0.88 -19.19
C ARG A 259 -0.94 0.15 -18.11
N TYR A 260 -1.07 -0.28 -16.85
CA TYR A 260 -1.47 0.60 -15.74
C TYR A 260 -0.29 1.08 -14.88
N ALA A 261 0.85 0.38 -14.96
CA ALA A 261 2.06 0.70 -14.20
C ALA A 261 3.12 1.35 -15.08
N GLU A 262 3.23 0.89 -16.33
CA GLU A 262 4.24 1.34 -17.29
C GLU A 262 4.14 2.86 -17.51
N ASN A 263 5.25 3.55 -17.25
CA ASN A 263 5.42 4.98 -17.37
C ASN A 263 4.37 5.81 -16.57
N LYS A 264 3.86 5.25 -15.47
CA LYS A 264 2.98 5.94 -14.53
C LYS A 264 3.71 6.28 -13.24
N GLY A 265 3.60 7.54 -12.84
CA GLY A 265 4.32 8.09 -11.70
C GLY A 265 5.85 8.04 -11.87
N VAL A 266 6.56 8.13 -10.77
CA VAL A 266 8.01 8.26 -10.70
C VAL A 266 8.50 7.44 -9.50
N ASN A 267 9.61 6.72 -9.68
CA ASN A 267 10.16 5.88 -8.63
C ASN A 267 11.19 6.68 -7.80
N PRO A 268 10.90 7.01 -6.52
CA PRO A 268 11.81 7.80 -5.70
C PRO A 268 13.07 7.03 -5.28
N ILE A 269 13.12 5.71 -5.48
CA ILE A 269 14.31 4.87 -5.20
C ILE A 269 15.51 5.30 -6.05
N ALA A 270 15.28 5.96 -7.20
CA ALA A 270 16.32 6.43 -8.11
C ALA A 270 17.34 7.41 -7.47
N ILE A 271 16.98 8.08 -6.38
CA ILE A 271 17.85 9.07 -5.70
C ILE A 271 18.31 8.62 -4.31
N LEU A 272 18.01 7.38 -3.91
CA LEU A 272 18.34 6.85 -2.59
C LEU A 272 19.74 6.21 -2.52
N PRO A 273 20.33 6.09 -1.32
CA PRO A 273 21.60 5.41 -1.14
C PRO A 273 21.51 3.92 -1.47
N PRO A 274 22.50 3.33 -2.15
CA PRO A 274 22.55 1.90 -2.45
C PRO A 274 22.85 1.04 -1.22
N ASP A 275 23.39 1.64 -0.16
CA ASP A 275 23.80 0.94 1.04
C ASP A 275 22.60 0.48 1.87
N ALA A 276 22.75 -0.67 2.53
CA ALA A 276 21.82 -1.14 3.54
C ALA A 276 22.18 -0.55 4.90
N ASN A 277 21.16 -0.34 5.74
CA ASN A 277 21.35 0.00 7.14
C ASN A 277 22.15 -1.12 7.84
N THR A 278 23.26 -0.75 8.51
CA THR A 278 24.20 -1.71 9.10
C THR A 278 23.59 -2.59 10.19
N ASP A 279 22.58 -2.08 10.90
CA ASP A 279 21.99 -2.78 12.06
C ASP A 279 20.82 -3.66 11.64
N SER A 280 19.98 -3.20 10.70
CA SER A 280 18.78 -3.90 10.26
C SER A 280 18.95 -4.70 8.97
N GLY A 281 19.99 -4.41 8.18
CA GLY A 281 20.15 -4.93 6.82
C GLY A 281 19.08 -4.43 5.84
N GLY A 282 18.22 -3.49 6.27
CA GLY A 282 17.14 -2.94 5.47
C GLY A 282 17.61 -1.78 4.56
N PRO A 283 16.82 -1.43 3.53
CA PRO A 283 17.13 -0.32 2.65
C PRO A 283 17.06 1.04 3.37
N LEU A 284 17.87 2.00 2.93
CA LEU A 284 17.82 3.38 3.39
C LEU A 284 16.80 4.17 2.58
N PHE A 285 15.68 4.51 3.22
CA PHE A 285 14.57 5.25 2.60
C PHE A 285 14.71 6.77 2.66
N SER A 286 15.84 7.30 3.12
CA SER A 286 16.06 8.73 3.25
C SER A 286 17.46 9.11 2.79
N THR A 287 17.59 10.30 2.23
CA THR A 287 18.87 10.93 1.89
C THR A 287 18.83 12.40 2.26
N ASP A 288 19.96 12.92 2.71
CA ASP A 288 20.14 14.33 3.03
C ASP A 288 20.82 15.08 1.88
N GLN A 289 21.00 16.38 2.08
CA GLN A 289 21.73 17.30 1.19
C GLN A 289 21.20 17.29 -0.26
N ILE A 290 19.90 17.12 -0.45
CA ILE A 290 19.30 17.17 -1.77
C ILE A 290 19.28 18.60 -2.32
N LYS A 291 19.36 18.73 -3.65
CA LYS A 291 19.21 19.99 -4.37
C LYS A 291 17.93 19.96 -5.17
N ILE A 292 17.22 21.08 -5.20
CA ILE A 292 16.01 21.25 -6.00
C ILE A 292 16.27 22.27 -7.10
N ARG A 293 15.84 21.95 -8.32
CA ARG A 293 15.81 22.88 -9.45
C ARG A 293 14.42 22.93 -10.05
N GLN A 294 13.96 24.13 -10.38
CA GLN A 294 12.71 24.31 -11.12
C GLN A 294 12.93 23.91 -12.57
N THR A 295 12.00 23.12 -13.14
CA THR A 295 12.08 22.75 -14.55
C THR A 295 11.33 23.73 -15.46
N GLY A 296 10.49 24.60 -14.89
CA GLY A 296 9.60 25.50 -15.62
C GLY A 296 8.37 24.82 -16.24
N ARG A 297 8.20 23.50 -16.06
CA ARG A 297 7.02 22.75 -16.48
C ARG A 297 6.06 22.56 -15.31
N THR A 298 4.79 22.41 -15.63
CA THR A 298 3.72 22.10 -14.68
C THR A 298 2.97 20.84 -15.11
N MET A 299 2.36 20.16 -14.16
CA MET A 299 1.51 18.99 -14.38
C MET A 299 0.28 19.10 -13.50
N LYS A 300 -0.90 19.14 -14.12
CA LYS A 300 -2.16 19.13 -13.39
C LYS A 300 -2.29 17.81 -12.64
N LEU A 301 -2.56 17.89 -11.34
CA LEU A 301 -2.72 16.68 -10.55
C LEU A 301 -4.15 16.17 -10.67
N ALA A 302 -4.31 14.84 -10.73
CA ALA A 302 -5.60 14.16 -10.58
C ALA A 302 -6.02 14.16 -9.09
N ASP A 303 -6.07 15.36 -8.52
CA ASP A 303 -6.46 15.65 -7.15
C ASP A 303 -7.99 15.59 -7.03
N MET A 304 -8.47 14.69 -6.18
CA MET A 304 -9.89 14.49 -5.90
C MET A 304 -10.39 15.38 -4.74
N TYR A 305 -9.56 16.28 -4.21
CA TYR A 305 -10.03 17.35 -3.33
C TYR A 305 -10.78 18.40 -4.11
N GLY A 306 -12.03 18.68 -3.71
CA GLY A 306 -12.68 19.95 -4.05
C GLY A 306 -12.15 21.11 -3.18
N SER A 307 -11.98 20.84 -1.88
CA SER A 307 -11.36 21.75 -0.92
C SER A 307 -10.69 20.93 0.18
N ARG A 308 -9.54 21.41 0.67
CA ARG A 308 -8.79 20.79 1.77
C ARG A 308 -9.26 21.26 3.15
N THR A 309 -10.27 22.11 3.19
CA THR A 309 -10.84 22.63 4.44
C THR A 309 -12.36 22.53 4.38
N GLN A 310 -12.99 22.28 5.52
CA GLN A 310 -14.45 22.21 5.59
C GLN A 310 -15.15 23.58 5.49
N HIS A 311 -14.42 24.69 5.36
CA HIS A 311 -14.96 26.05 5.29
C HIS A 311 -15.93 26.38 6.44
N GLU A 312 -15.55 26.02 7.68
CA GLU A 312 -16.38 26.21 8.88
C GLU A 312 -17.75 25.49 8.83
N ARG A 313 -17.91 24.50 7.94
CA ARG A 313 -19.09 23.64 7.87
C ARG A 313 -18.94 22.44 8.80
N THR A 314 -20.06 21.94 9.32
CA THR A 314 -20.12 20.84 10.28
C THR A 314 -20.11 19.46 9.60
N PHE A 315 -19.06 19.14 8.83
CA PHE A 315 -18.93 17.83 8.19
C PHE A 315 -18.32 16.78 9.11
N ALA A 316 -17.08 17.01 9.55
CA ALA A 316 -16.35 16.14 10.46
C ALA A 316 -16.28 16.80 11.84
N LEU A 317 -17.29 16.55 12.67
CA LEU A 317 -17.39 17.12 14.00
C LEU A 317 -16.34 16.49 14.93
N THR A 318 -15.55 17.33 15.59
CA THR A 318 -14.57 16.90 16.60
C THR A 318 -14.92 17.49 17.96
N VAL A 319 -14.80 16.69 19.02
CA VAL A 319 -14.99 17.12 20.40
C VAL A 319 -13.82 16.66 21.25
N GLY A 320 -13.28 17.54 22.09
CA GLY A 320 -12.23 17.16 23.03
C GLY A 320 -12.79 16.27 24.14
N LEU A 321 -12.02 15.28 24.59
CA LEU A 321 -12.45 14.35 25.64
C LEU A 321 -12.88 15.06 26.94
N THR A 322 -12.20 16.14 27.30
CA THR A 322 -12.57 16.98 28.46
C THR A 322 -13.94 17.61 28.30
N GLU A 323 -14.26 18.14 27.11
CA GLU A 323 -15.56 18.76 26.82
C GLU A 323 -16.67 17.70 26.78
N LEU A 324 -16.38 16.51 26.25
CA LEU A 324 -17.30 15.38 26.25
C LEU A 324 -17.65 14.92 27.68
N ASN A 325 -16.67 14.89 28.58
CA ASN A 325 -16.84 14.46 29.97
C ASN A 325 -17.56 15.49 30.86
N GLN A 326 -17.68 16.76 30.44
CA GLN A 326 -18.36 17.82 31.20
C GLN A 326 -19.89 17.70 31.16
N GLY A 327 -20.45 16.71 30.45
CA GLY A 327 -21.90 16.51 30.35
C GLY A 327 -22.56 17.39 29.28
N LYS A 328 -23.90 17.36 29.20
CA LYS A 328 -24.68 17.95 28.10
C LYS A 328 -24.25 19.39 27.80
N LYS A 329 -23.70 19.61 26.61
CA LYS A 329 -23.55 20.97 26.03
C LYS A 329 -24.90 21.69 26.12
N PRO A 330 -24.93 22.97 26.53
CA PRO A 330 -26.18 23.72 26.61
C PRO A 330 -26.90 23.66 25.25
N LYS A 331 -28.21 23.41 25.26
CA LYS A 331 -29.05 23.53 24.07
C LYS A 331 -28.92 24.98 23.57
N ARG A 332 -28.12 25.21 22.54
CA ARG A 332 -28.09 26.52 21.88
C ARG A 332 -29.40 26.63 21.08
N ALA A 333 -30.06 27.78 21.21
CA ALA A 333 -31.36 28.01 20.59
C ALA A 333 -31.16 28.40 19.12
N GLY A 334 -31.71 27.62 18.19
CA GLY A 334 -31.70 27.93 16.76
C GLY A 334 -31.64 26.70 15.88
N LEU A 335 -31.80 26.90 14.57
CA LEU A 335 -31.50 25.90 13.53
C LEU A 335 -30.17 26.31 12.88
N THR A 336 -29.07 26.20 13.63
CA THR A 336 -27.73 26.36 13.07
C THR A 336 -27.21 24.99 12.61
N MET A 337 -26.14 24.96 11.82
CA MET A 337 -25.46 23.71 11.45
C MET A 337 -24.92 22.91 12.67
N GLU A 338 -24.77 23.56 13.83
CA GLU A 338 -24.34 22.98 15.10
C GLU A 338 -25.50 22.53 16.00
N ASP A 339 -26.70 23.09 15.76
CA ASP A 339 -27.86 22.96 16.64
C ASP A 339 -29.06 22.31 15.95
N PHE A 340 -28.88 21.84 14.71
CA PHE A 340 -29.92 21.14 13.99
C PHE A 340 -30.28 19.86 14.76
N PRO A 341 -31.51 19.74 15.30
CA PRO A 341 -31.85 18.58 16.10
C PRO A 341 -31.79 17.34 15.22
N LEU A 342 -30.99 16.35 15.62
CA LEU A 342 -31.00 15.03 15.00
C LEU A 342 -32.43 14.49 15.13
N THR A 343 -33.17 14.61 14.04
CA THR A 343 -34.52 14.08 13.98
C THR A 343 -34.39 12.67 13.44
N LEU A 344 -34.58 11.70 14.32
CA LEU A 344 -34.63 10.32 13.89
C LEU A 344 -35.78 10.17 12.89
N PRO A 345 -35.58 9.46 11.78
CA PRO A 345 -36.59 9.38 10.74
C PRO A 345 -37.72 8.38 11.12
N LEU A 346 -37.99 8.23 12.41
CA LEU A 346 -39.04 7.41 13.00
C LEU A 346 -40.37 8.19 13.04
N PRO A 347 -41.54 7.52 13.16
CA PRO A 347 -42.83 8.20 13.27
C PRO A 347 -42.86 9.28 14.38
N GLU A 348 -42.14 9.08 15.48
CA GLU A 348 -42.06 10.02 16.60
C GLU A 348 -41.25 11.28 16.28
N GLY A 349 -40.38 11.23 15.27
CA GLY A 349 -39.61 12.38 14.79
C GLY A 349 -40.34 13.21 13.73
N TYR A 350 -41.49 12.73 13.24
CA TYR A 350 -42.27 13.41 12.22
C TYR A 350 -43.10 14.56 12.81
N ASP A 351 -43.00 15.76 12.24
CA ASP A 351 -43.78 16.93 12.67
C ASP A 351 -44.53 17.52 11.47
N LEU A 352 -45.86 17.46 11.49
CA LEU A 352 -46.74 18.01 10.45
C LEU A 352 -46.55 19.52 10.22
N LYS A 353 -45.94 20.26 11.15
CA LYS A 353 -45.61 21.68 10.97
C LYS A 353 -44.33 21.90 10.15
N ARG A 354 -43.43 20.91 10.13
CA ARG A 354 -42.13 20.95 9.42
C ARG A 354 -42.15 20.12 8.14
N ASP A 355 -42.76 18.94 8.21
CA ASP A 355 -42.69 17.91 7.18
C ASP A 355 -43.96 17.93 6.31
N PHE A 356 -43.76 18.18 5.01
CA PHE A 356 -44.86 18.28 4.05
C PHE A 356 -45.44 16.91 3.64
N TYR A 357 -44.60 15.86 3.59
CA TYR A 357 -44.98 14.52 3.11
C TYR A 357 -45.13 13.54 4.27
N PRO A 358 -46.22 12.75 4.34
CA PRO A 358 -46.45 11.83 5.47
C PRO A 358 -45.29 10.86 5.68
N PRO A 359 -45.10 10.34 6.91
CA PRO A 359 -44.03 9.40 7.18
C PRO A 359 -44.19 8.14 6.32
N HIS A 360 -43.10 7.69 5.72
CA HIS A 360 -43.08 6.43 4.99
C HIS A 360 -43.04 5.25 5.96
N ASP A 361 -43.98 4.33 5.79
CA ASP A 361 -43.99 3.09 6.57
C ASP A 361 -42.98 2.09 6.00
N HIS A 362 -42.32 1.37 6.90
CA HIS A 362 -41.37 0.31 6.58
C HIS A 362 -41.85 -0.98 7.24
N GLU A 363 -42.61 -1.80 6.51
CA GLU A 363 -43.33 -2.96 7.07
C GLU A 363 -42.45 -4.01 7.76
N LYS A 364 -41.21 -4.22 7.29
CA LYS A 364 -40.34 -5.31 7.76
C LYS A 364 -39.00 -4.83 8.30
N TYR A 365 -38.24 -4.15 7.46
CA TYR A 365 -36.88 -3.73 7.78
C TYR A 365 -36.66 -2.28 7.39
N ARG A 366 -35.87 -1.62 8.24
CA ARG A 366 -35.30 -0.31 7.98
C ARG A 366 -33.79 -0.41 8.04
N TRP A 367 -33.16 -0.31 6.88
CA TRP A 367 -31.70 -0.39 6.78
C TRP A 367 -31.08 0.96 7.16
N ALA A 368 -30.07 0.92 8.02
CA ALA A 368 -29.27 2.06 8.40
C ALA A 368 -27.79 1.68 8.35
N MET A 369 -26.94 2.65 8.01
CA MET A 369 -25.49 2.52 8.06
C MET A 369 -24.99 3.56 9.06
N VAL A 370 -24.16 3.10 10.01
CA VAL A 370 -23.48 3.97 10.96
C VAL A 370 -21.99 3.81 10.73
N VAL A 371 -21.33 4.93 10.46
CA VAL A 371 -19.88 4.98 10.27
C VAL A 371 -19.26 5.59 11.52
N ASP A 372 -18.46 4.80 12.22
CA ASP A 372 -17.67 5.26 13.35
C ASP A 372 -16.44 6.01 12.81
N LEU A 373 -16.50 7.35 12.85
CA LEU A 373 -15.45 8.22 12.34
C LEU A 373 -14.19 8.16 13.20
N ASP A 374 -14.29 7.84 14.50
CA ASP A 374 -13.12 7.70 15.38
C ASP A 374 -12.28 6.47 15.02
N ARG A 375 -12.89 5.45 14.39
CA ARG A 375 -12.20 4.25 13.89
C ARG A 375 -11.73 4.38 12.44
N CYS A 376 -12.17 5.40 11.71
CA CYS A 376 -11.82 5.58 10.32
C CYS A 376 -10.41 6.18 10.21
N ILE A 377 -9.43 5.36 9.85
CA ILE A 377 -8.04 5.82 9.63
C ILE A 377 -7.76 6.28 8.19
N GLY A 378 -8.78 6.26 7.32
CA GLY A 378 -8.65 6.65 5.92
C GLY A 378 -7.91 5.65 5.02
N CYS A 379 -7.88 4.35 5.34
CA CYS A 379 -7.12 3.35 4.58
C CYS A 379 -7.59 3.12 3.13
N GLY A 380 -8.77 3.61 2.75
CA GLY A 380 -9.32 3.44 1.40
C GLY A 380 -9.87 2.05 1.07
N ALA A 381 -9.76 1.07 1.98
CA ALA A 381 -10.20 -0.30 1.76
C ALA A 381 -11.72 -0.42 1.50
N CYS A 382 -12.53 0.42 2.15
CA CYS A 382 -13.97 0.49 1.89
C CYS A 382 -14.30 1.00 0.48
N SER A 383 -13.48 1.90 -0.09
CA SER A 383 -13.61 2.33 -1.47
C SER A 383 -13.26 1.19 -2.42
N ALA A 384 -12.14 0.49 -2.19
CA ALA A 384 -11.74 -0.68 -2.98
C ALA A 384 -12.79 -1.79 -2.99
N ALA A 385 -13.38 -2.10 -1.83
CA ALA A 385 -14.50 -3.05 -1.73
C ALA A 385 -15.73 -2.55 -2.50
N CYS A 386 -16.03 -1.25 -2.46
CA CYS A 386 -17.15 -0.72 -3.23
C CYS A 386 -16.93 -0.89 -4.74
N TYR A 387 -15.70 -0.67 -5.24
CA TYR A 387 -15.33 -0.92 -6.63
C TYR A 387 -15.50 -2.38 -7.04
N ALA A 388 -14.99 -3.30 -6.22
CA ALA A 388 -15.02 -4.73 -6.49
C ALA A 388 -16.46 -5.30 -6.48
N GLU A 389 -17.29 -4.87 -5.54
CA GLU A 389 -18.60 -5.48 -5.29
C GLU A 389 -19.67 -4.90 -6.23
N ASN A 390 -19.52 -3.64 -6.64
CA ASN A 390 -20.52 -2.93 -7.44
C ASN A 390 -20.12 -2.75 -8.91
N ASN A 391 -19.02 -3.39 -9.34
CA ASN A 391 -18.51 -3.30 -10.72
C ASN A 391 -18.29 -1.85 -11.18
N ILE A 392 -17.75 -1.01 -10.30
CA ILE A 392 -17.53 0.39 -10.62
C ILE A 392 -16.39 0.49 -11.65
N GLY A 393 -16.65 1.20 -12.75
CA GLY A 393 -15.69 1.38 -13.83
C GLY A 393 -14.53 2.30 -13.44
N ILE A 394 -13.35 2.05 -14.00
CA ILE A 394 -12.21 2.98 -13.94
C ILE A 394 -12.35 4.02 -15.06
N VAL A 395 -12.00 5.28 -14.79
CA VAL A 395 -12.06 6.36 -15.77
C VAL A 395 -10.68 6.84 -16.22
N GLY A 396 -9.66 6.66 -15.38
CA GLY A 396 -8.29 7.08 -15.67
C GLY A 396 -7.99 8.55 -15.34
N GLU A 397 -6.69 8.86 -15.35
CA GLU A 397 -6.10 10.14 -14.94
C GLU A 397 -6.79 11.37 -15.56
N ASP A 398 -6.92 11.43 -16.89
CA ASP A 398 -7.50 12.58 -17.60
C ASP A 398 -8.94 12.88 -17.16
N ARG A 399 -9.73 11.84 -16.87
CA ARG A 399 -11.12 12.00 -16.44
C ARG A 399 -11.24 12.43 -14.99
N ILE A 400 -10.34 11.97 -14.12
CA ILE A 400 -10.28 12.44 -12.74
C ILE A 400 -9.87 13.92 -12.70
N ILE A 401 -8.93 14.35 -13.57
CA ILE A 401 -8.55 15.76 -13.72
C ILE A 401 -9.74 16.65 -14.16
N GLU A 402 -10.72 16.07 -14.85
CA GLU A 402 -11.98 16.71 -15.24
C GLU A 402 -13.07 16.64 -14.15
N GLY A 403 -12.82 16.00 -13.00
CA GLY A 403 -13.81 15.76 -11.93
C GLY A 403 -14.87 14.74 -12.31
N ARG A 404 -14.48 13.72 -13.08
CA ARG A 404 -15.37 12.65 -13.60
C ARG A 404 -14.97 11.27 -13.09
N GLU A 405 -14.41 11.21 -11.89
CA GLU A 405 -14.23 9.95 -11.18
C GLU A 405 -15.54 9.19 -11.05
N MET A 406 -15.48 7.87 -11.16
CA MET A 406 -16.62 7.00 -10.89
C MET A 406 -16.39 6.36 -9.53
N THR A 407 -16.81 7.02 -8.46
CA THR A 407 -16.76 6.46 -7.10
C THR A 407 -18.10 6.62 -6.40
N TRP A 408 -18.56 5.58 -5.72
CA TRP A 408 -19.79 5.64 -4.91
C TRP A 408 -19.48 5.91 -3.43
N LEU A 409 -18.27 5.60 -2.99
CA LEU A 409 -17.80 5.84 -1.64
C LEU A 409 -16.42 6.49 -1.70
N SER A 410 -16.34 7.70 -1.17
CA SER A 410 -15.09 8.44 -0.99
C SER A 410 -14.80 8.66 0.50
N ILE A 411 -13.52 8.82 0.81
CA ILE A 411 -13.04 9.19 2.13
C ILE A 411 -12.47 10.59 1.97
N GLU A 412 -13.07 11.55 2.67
CA GLU A 412 -12.63 12.94 2.69
C GLU A 412 -11.85 13.20 3.99
N ARG A 413 -10.94 14.18 3.93
CA ARG A 413 -10.12 14.63 5.05
C ARG A 413 -10.18 16.14 5.20
#